data_AF-G5A2Z2-F1
#
_entry.id   AF-G5A2Z2-F1
#
_cell.length_a   1.000
_cell.length_b   1.000
_cell.length_c   1.000
_cell.angle_alpha   90.00
_cell.angle_beta   90.00
_cell.angle_gamma   90.00
#
_symmetry.space_group_name_H-M   'P 1'
#
loop_
_entity.id
_entity.type
_entity.pdbx_description
1 polymer ?
#
loop_
_entity_poly.entity_id
_entity_poly.type
_entity_poly.pdbx_seq_one_letter_code
_entity_poly.pdbx_strand_id
1 'polypeptide(L)'
;RSAVSNSEKLEVIKWYETHGIKSTLQRFFSHVAKQKTSENQVYQWKQNRAIIEEGCKTATTAVKKKNRSSGVATSLPMAAELELVEWVNELRNEGVPVTSVMLQLQALEIAKEYHVDKFAASPSWQKLFRKRHRLSL
;
A
#
# COMPACT_ATOMS: atom_id res chain seq x y z
N ARG A 1 -8.91 14.89 7.12
CA ARG A 1 -9.50 13.94 6.13
C ARG A 1 -9.67 12.60 6.85
N SER A 2 -10.90 12.22 7.19
CA SER A 2 -11.19 10.88 7.71
C SER A 2 -11.01 9.88 6.58
N ALA A 3 -10.12 8.91 6.76
CA ALA A 3 -9.82 7.93 5.72
C ALA A 3 -10.83 6.78 5.80
N VAL A 4 -11.63 6.64 4.74
CA VAL A 4 -12.76 5.69 4.62
C VAL A 4 -12.28 4.34 4.08
N SER A 5 -12.74 3.25 4.68
CA SER A 5 -12.44 1.87 4.27
C SER A 5 -13.14 1.46 2.97
N ASN A 6 -12.75 0.35 2.36
CA ASN A 6 -13.43 -0.15 1.15
C ASN A 6 -14.89 -0.54 1.44
N SER A 7 -15.15 -1.15 2.60
CA SER A 7 -16.51 -1.54 3.01
C SER A 7 -17.46 -0.33 3.11
N GLU A 8 -17.03 0.73 3.80
CA GLU A 8 -17.79 1.97 3.93
C GLU A 8 -17.96 2.67 2.57
N LYS A 9 -16.94 2.70 1.71
CA LYS A 9 -17.08 3.25 0.35
C LYS A 9 -18.13 2.48 -0.46
N LEU A 10 -18.16 1.16 -0.34
CA LEU A 10 -19.12 0.32 -1.06
C LEU A 10 -20.55 0.58 -0.56
N GLU A 11 -20.74 0.76 0.75
CA GLU A 11 -22.03 1.14 1.34
C GLU A 11 -22.52 2.49 0.79
N VAL A 12 -21.62 3.49 0.74
CA VAL A 12 -21.92 4.82 0.19
C VAL A 12 -22.31 4.73 -1.29
N ILE A 13 -21.62 3.91 -2.10
CA ILE A 13 -21.96 3.70 -3.52
C ILE A 13 -23.35 3.08 -3.67
N LYS A 14 -23.66 2.03 -2.92
CA LYS A 14 -24.97 1.35 -2.96
C LYS A 14 -26.13 2.28 -2.58
N TRP A 15 -25.92 3.12 -1.57
CA TRP A 15 -26.91 4.13 -1.18
C TRP A 15 -27.09 5.21 -2.24
N TYR A 16 -25.98 5.66 -2.85
CA TYR A 16 -26.01 6.65 -3.93
C TYR A 16 -26.80 6.17 -5.15
N GLU A 17 -26.68 4.89 -5.54
CA GLU A 17 -27.39 4.34 -6.70
C GLU A 17 -28.91 4.34 -6.52
N THR A 18 -29.38 4.24 -5.28
CA THR A 18 -30.81 4.18 -4.93
C THR A 18 -31.41 5.54 -4.60
N HIS A 19 -30.65 6.45 -3.99
CA HIS A 19 -31.18 7.70 -3.42
C HIS A 19 -30.57 8.98 -4.02
N GLY A 20 -29.55 8.85 -4.87
CA GLY A 20 -28.84 9.97 -5.49
C GLY A 20 -27.89 10.74 -4.56
N ILE A 21 -27.20 11.74 -5.13
CA ILE A 21 -26.09 12.42 -4.45
C ILE A 21 -26.50 13.24 -3.22
N LYS A 22 -27.62 13.97 -3.29
CA LYS A 22 -28.07 14.86 -2.20
C LYS A 22 -28.34 14.07 -0.91
N SER A 23 -29.11 12.99 -1.02
CA SER A 23 -29.43 12.09 0.08
C SER A 23 -28.19 11.38 0.63
N THR A 24 -27.23 11.06 -0.23
CA THR A 24 -25.95 10.44 0.16
C THR A 24 -25.10 11.40 1.00
N LEU A 25 -24.99 12.66 0.58
CA LEU A 25 -24.25 13.68 1.32
C LEU A 25 -24.90 13.95 2.68
N GLN A 26 -26.23 14.01 2.73
CA GLN A 26 -26.95 14.18 3.99
C GLN A 26 -26.73 13.00 4.95
N ARG A 27 -26.75 11.76 4.47
CA ARG A 27 -26.61 10.57 5.31
C ARG A 27 -25.18 10.37 5.83
N PHE A 28 -24.18 10.44 4.95
CA PHE A 28 -22.81 10.05 5.27
C PHE A 28 -21.86 11.23 5.54
N PHE A 29 -22.23 12.43 5.06
CA PHE A 29 -21.34 13.59 5.07
C PHE A 29 -21.99 14.85 5.67
N SER A 30 -23.09 14.72 6.43
CA SER A 30 -23.77 15.85 7.08
C SER A 30 -22.85 16.70 7.96
N HIS A 31 -21.86 16.06 8.58
CA HIS A 31 -20.87 16.70 9.45
C HIS A 31 -19.70 17.37 8.70
N VAL A 32 -19.65 17.27 7.37
CA VAL A 32 -18.52 17.79 6.58
C VAL A 32 -18.83 19.17 6.03
N ALA A 33 -18.07 20.18 6.47
CA ALA A 33 -18.24 21.57 6.03
C ALA A 33 -18.07 21.77 4.51
N LYS A 34 -17.21 20.97 3.86
CA LYS A 34 -16.92 21.06 2.42
C LYS A 34 -17.66 19.98 1.63
N GLN A 35 -18.97 20.10 1.51
CA GLN A 35 -19.80 19.11 0.81
C GLN A 35 -19.35 18.84 -0.64
N LYS A 36 -18.86 19.86 -1.37
CA LYS A 36 -18.40 19.67 -2.75
C LYS A 36 -17.20 18.71 -2.86
N THR A 37 -16.34 18.67 -1.85
CA THR A 37 -15.23 17.71 -1.80
C THR A 37 -15.74 16.29 -1.61
N SER A 38 -16.72 16.09 -0.71
CA SER A 38 -17.36 14.79 -0.49
C SER A 38 -18.13 14.32 -1.72
N GLU A 39 -18.81 15.23 -2.41
CA GLU A 39 -19.48 14.93 -3.68
C GLU A 39 -18.49 14.36 -4.72
N ASN A 40 -17.36 15.05 -4.92
CA ASN A 40 -16.32 14.59 -5.84
C ASN A 40 -15.74 13.23 -5.42
N GLN A 41 -15.60 12.96 -4.11
CA GLN A 41 -15.15 11.66 -3.61
C GLN A 41 -16.15 10.54 -3.95
N VAL A 42 -17.46 10.78 -3.78
CA VAL A 42 -18.50 9.80 -4.13
C VAL A 42 -18.45 9.48 -5.63
N TYR A 43 -18.33 10.49 -6.49
CA TYR A 43 -18.20 10.25 -7.93
C TYR A 43 -16.92 9.47 -8.28
N GLN A 44 -15.79 9.80 -7.65
CA GLN A 44 -14.54 9.05 -7.84
C GLN A 44 -14.66 7.59 -7.37
N TRP A 45 -15.35 7.34 -6.25
CA TRP A 45 -15.58 5.97 -5.78
C TRP A 45 -16.49 5.19 -6.70
N LYS A 46 -17.55 5.82 -7.23
CA LYS A 46 -18.42 5.23 -8.24
C LYS A 46 -17.64 4.84 -9.50
N GLN A 47 -16.77 5.73 -10.01
CA GLN A 47 -15.92 5.42 -11.16
C GLN A 47 -14.97 4.23 -10.88
N ASN A 48 -14.50 4.09 -9.64
CA ASN A 48 -13.60 3.01 -9.22
C ASN A 48 -14.33 1.84 -8.53
N ARG A 49 -15.64 1.66 -8.76
CA ARG A 49 -16.48 0.66 -8.07
C ARG A 49 -15.88 -0.75 -8.16
N ALA A 50 -15.45 -1.18 -9.34
CA ALA A 50 -14.87 -2.51 -9.54
C ALA A 50 -13.66 -2.77 -8.63
N ILE A 51 -12.79 -1.76 -8.45
CA ILE A 51 -11.60 -1.86 -7.58
C ILE A 51 -12.02 -1.93 -6.10
N ILE A 52 -13.06 -1.19 -5.71
CA ILE A 52 -13.57 -1.20 -4.34
C ILE A 52 -14.25 -2.54 -4.01
N GLU A 53 -15.02 -3.09 -4.95
CA GLU A 53 -15.65 -4.42 -4.81
C GLU A 53 -14.62 -5.54 -4.72
N GLU A 54 -13.59 -5.51 -5.57
CA GLU A 54 -12.46 -6.43 -5.47
C GLU A 54 -11.79 -6.32 -4.09
N GLY A 55 -11.60 -5.09 -3.62
CA GLY A 55 -11.07 -4.80 -2.28
C GLY A 55 -11.97 -5.29 -1.14
N CYS A 56 -13.24 -5.60 -1.37
CA CYS A 56 -14.16 -6.11 -0.36
C CYS A 56 -14.27 -7.64 -0.34
N LYS A 57 -13.64 -8.37 -1.27
CA LYS A 57 -13.74 -9.84 -1.33
C LYS A 57 -13.18 -10.56 -0.10
N THR A 58 -12.23 -9.96 0.61
CA THR A 58 -11.68 -10.52 1.85
C THR A 58 -11.86 -9.54 3.01
N ALA A 59 -12.10 -10.07 4.22
CA ALA A 59 -12.25 -9.24 5.42
C ALA A 59 -11.01 -8.35 5.66
N THR A 60 -9.82 -8.87 5.41
CA THR A 60 -8.55 -8.16 5.56
C THR A 60 -8.39 -7.00 4.57
N THR A 61 -8.92 -7.11 3.34
CA THR A 61 -8.87 -6.03 2.35
C THR A 61 -10.03 -5.05 2.48
N ALA A 62 -11.17 -5.48 3.02
CA ALA A 62 -12.36 -4.65 3.20
C ALA A 62 -12.11 -3.48 4.16
N VAL A 63 -11.32 -3.71 5.21
CA VAL A 63 -10.92 -2.68 6.19
C VAL A 63 -9.85 -1.72 5.67
N LYS A 64 -9.21 -2.01 4.52
CA LYS A 64 -8.17 -1.15 3.96
C LYS A 64 -8.78 0.15 3.43
N LYS A 65 -8.07 1.26 3.68
CA LYS A 65 -8.48 2.61 3.29
C LYS A 65 -7.96 3.03 1.91
N LYS A 66 -6.97 2.31 1.39
CA LYS A 66 -6.33 2.55 0.09
C LYS A 66 -6.20 1.25 -0.68
N ASN A 67 -6.61 1.26 -1.94
CA ASN A 67 -6.32 0.22 -2.90
C ASN A 67 -5.02 0.59 -3.61
N ARG A 68 -4.04 -0.31 -3.60
CA ARG A 68 -2.81 -0.15 -4.39
C ARG A 68 -2.98 -0.94 -5.67
N SER A 69 -2.53 -0.38 -6.80
CA SER A 69 -2.49 -1.11 -8.06
C SER A 69 -1.61 -2.36 -7.91
N SER A 70 -2.07 -3.45 -8.52
CA SER A 70 -1.25 -4.66 -8.64
C SER A 70 0.04 -4.34 -9.41
N GLY A 71 1.16 -4.92 -8.99
CA GLY A 71 2.46 -4.71 -9.63
C GLY A 71 3.26 -3.49 -9.15
N VAL A 72 2.77 -2.66 -8.22
CA VAL A 72 3.63 -1.72 -7.48
C VAL A 72 4.32 -2.48 -6.34
N ALA A 73 5.17 -3.44 -6.71
CA ALA A 73 5.96 -4.24 -5.79
C ALA A 73 7.04 -3.36 -5.17
N THR A 74 6.68 -2.71 -4.05
CA THR A 74 7.62 -1.97 -3.21
C THR A 74 8.38 -2.88 -2.24
N SER A 75 8.15 -4.19 -2.31
CA SER A 75 8.73 -5.19 -1.41
C SER A 75 9.19 -6.40 -2.20
N LEU A 76 10.32 -6.95 -1.78
CA LEU A 76 10.79 -8.26 -2.19
C LEU A 76 9.88 -9.37 -1.60
N PRO A 77 9.78 -10.54 -2.24
CA PRO A 77 9.20 -11.72 -1.61
C PRO A 77 10.03 -12.14 -0.39
N MET A 78 9.41 -12.89 0.54
CA MET A 78 10.06 -13.26 1.80
C MET A 78 11.39 -14.00 1.61
N ALA A 79 11.47 -14.91 0.63
CA ALA A 79 12.70 -15.64 0.32
C ALA A 79 13.85 -14.70 -0.08
N ALA A 80 13.58 -13.78 -1.02
CA ALA A 80 14.52 -12.72 -1.41
C ALA A 80 14.90 -11.78 -0.26
N GLU A 81 13.95 -11.44 0.63
CA GLU A 81 14.28 -10.63 1.82
C GLU A 81 15.21 -11.40 2.78
N LEU A 82 15.07 -12.72 2.93
CA LEU A 82 15.92 -13.54 3.80
C LEU A 82 17.34 -13.70 3.24
N GLU A 83 17.46 -13.97 1.94
CA GLU A 83 18.76 -14.05 1.27
C GLU A 83 19.55 -12.74 1.41
N LEU A 84 18.86 -11.61 1.26
CA LEU A 84 19.48 -10.30 1.49
C LEU A 84 19.91 -10.11 2.96
N VAL A 85 19.16 -10.65 3.92
CA VAL A 85 19.52 -10.60 5.34
C VAL A 85 20.75 -11.45 5.64
N GLU A 86 20.86 -12.64 5.05
CA GLU A 86 22.04 -13.50 5.17
C GLU A 86 23.28 -12.78 4.65
N TRP A 87 23.20 -12.23 3.43
CA TRP A 87 24.29 -11.42 2.85
C TRP A 87 24.71 -10.23 3.74
N VAL A 88 23.74 -9.50 4.33
CA VAL A 88 24.07 -8.41 5.26
C VAL A 88 24.80 -8.93 6.51
N ASN A 89 24.37 -10.06 7.06
CA ASN A 89 24.95 -10.62 8.27
C ASN A 89 26.35 -11.18 8.04
N GLU A 90 26.60 -11.82 6.88
CA GLU A 90 27.93 -12.29 6.47
C GLU A 90 28.93 -11.14 6.44
N LEU A 91 28.61 -10.05 5.75
CA LEU A 91 29.48 -8.87 5.70
C LEU A 91 29.73 -8.25 7.07
N ARG A 92 28.70 -8.21 7.94
CA ARG A 92 28.86 -7.71 9.32
C ARG A 92 29.75 -8.61 10.17
N ASN A 93 29.67 -9.93 9.98
CA ASN A 93 30.54 -10.89 10.68
C ASN A 93 32.01 -10.73 10.24
N GLU A 94 32.24 -10.33 8.99
CA GLU A 94 33.56 -9.98 8.46
C GLU A 94 34.03 -8.57 8.87
N GLY A 95 33.22 -7.82 9.63
CA GLY A 95 33.53 -6.45 10.05
C GLY A 95 33.34 -5.40 8.95
N VAL A 96 32.73 -5.77 7.82
CA VAL A 96 32.49 -4.87 6.69
C VAL A 96 31.16 -4.13 6.88
N PRO A 97 31.15 -2.79 6.94
CA PRO A 97 29.92 -2.03 7.08
C PRO A 97 29.09 -2.04 5.79
N VAL A 98 27.82 -2.42 5.88
CA VAL A 98 26.89 -2.39 4.73
C VAL A 98 26.26 -1.00 4.56
N THR A 99 26.78 -0.25 3.61
CA THR A 99 26.25 1.08 3.24
C THR A 99 24.87 1.00 2.60
N SER A 100 24.16 2.13 2.55
CA SER A 100 22.86 2.23 1.89
C SER A 100 22.94 1.90 0.39
N VAL A 101 24.02 2.30 -0.28
CA VAL A 101 24.25 2.03 -1.70
C VAL A 101 24.50 0.54 -1.94
N MET A 102 25.34 -0.11 -1.12
CA MET A 102 25.59 -1.55 -1.23
C MET A 102 24.30 -2.35 -1.05
N LEU A 103 23.52 -2.02 -0.02
CA LEU A 103 22.21 -2.64 0.21
C LEU A 103 21.25 -2.43 -0.97
N GLN A 104 21.27 -1.24 -1.57
CA GLN A 104 20.46 -0.93 -2.74
C GLN A 104 20.81 -1.82 -3.93
N LEU A 105 22.11 -1.91 -4.27
CA LEU A 105 22.59 -2.69 -5.39
C LEU A 105 22.27 -4.18 -5.21
N GLN A 106 22.58 -4.74 -4.05
CA GLN A 106 22.30 -6.15 -3.77
C GLN A 106 20.79 -6.44 -3.82
N ALA A 107 19.97 -5.59 -3.22
CA ALA A 107 18.52 -5.77 -3.25
C ALA A 107 17.93 -5.69 -4.66
N LEU A 108 18.52 -4.87 -5.55
CA LEU A 108 18.13 -4.80 -6.96
C LEU A 108 18.56 -6.05 -7.74
N GLU A 109 19.71 -6.64 -7.40
CA GLU A 109 20.17 -7.86 -8.05
C GLU A 109 19.28 -9.05 -7.70
N ILE A 110 19.04 -9.26 -6.39
CA ILE A 110 18.09 -10.27 -5.90
C ILE A 110 16.70 -10.02 -6.49
N ALA A 111 16.26 -8.76 -6.62
CA ALA A 111 14.98 -8.48 -7.27
C ALA A 111 14.89 -9.01 -8.71
N LYS A 112 15.98 -8.92 -9.49
CA LYS A 112 16.00 -9.46 -10.87
C LYS A 112 15.93 -10.97 -10.88
N GLU A 113 16.65 -11.63 -9.98
CA GLU A 113 16.65 -13.10 -9.84
C GLU A 113 15.27 -13.64 -9.49
N TYR A 114 14.53 -12.91 -8.64
CA TYR A 114 13.16 -13.24 -8.26
C TYR A 114 12.10 -12.64 -9.21
N HIS A 115 12.51 -12.11 -10.37
CA HIS A 115 11.64 -11.52 -11.40
C HIS A 115 10.69 -10.42 -10.88
N VAL A 116 11.21 -9.53 -10.02
CA VAL A 116 10.49 -8.40 -9.44
C VAL A 116 10.78 -7.11 -10.21
N ASP A 117 10.12 -6.94 -11.36
CA ASP A 117 10.44 -5.89 -12.35
C ASP A 117 10.35 -4.43 -11.87
N LYS A 118 9.52 -4.12 -10.87
CA LYS A 118 9.25 -2.73 -10.43
C LYS A 118 9.85 -2.38 -9.08
N PHE A 119 10.81 -3.17 -8.61
CA PHE A 119 11.47 -2.94 -7.34
C PHE A 119 12.58 -1.88 -7.48
N ALA A 120 12.53 -0.84 -6.65
CA ALA A 120 13.46 0.30 -6.74
C ALA A 120 14.49 0.36 -5.59
N ALA A 121 14.41 -0.56 -4.62
CA ALA A 121 15.24 -0.55 -3.41
C ALA A 121 15.34 0.85 -2.74
N SER A 122 14.24 1.60 -2.76
CA SER A 122 14.22 3.02 -2.36
C SER A 122 14.70 3.25 -0.91
N PRO A 123 15.19 4.45 -0.55
CA PRO A 123 15.62 4.74 0.83
C PRO A 123 14.53 4.46 1.89
N SER A 124 13.27 4.70 1.54
CA SER A 124 12.14 4.37 2.41
C SER A 124 11.97 2.87 2.61
N TRP A 125 12.16 2.07 1.56
CA TRP A 125 12.15 0.61 1.65
C TRP A 125 13.33 0.11 2.49
N GLN A 126 14.55 0.60 2.25
CA GLN A 126 15.74 0.20 3.02
C GLN A 126 15.57 0.44 4.52
N LYS A 127 14.99 1.59 4.90
CA LYS A 127 14.67 1.91 6.29
C LYS A 127 13.70 0.89 6.90
N LEU A 128 12.66 0.52 6.15
CA LEU A 128 11.67 -0.46 6.61
C LEU A 128 12.25 -1.88 6.67
N PHE A 129 13.07 -2.26 5.70
CA PHE A 129 13.80 -3.54 5.67
C PHE A 129 14.68 -3.67 6.92
N ARG A 130 15.54 -2.68 7.18
CA ARG A 130 16.40 -2.67 8.38
C ARG A 130 15.58 -2.76 9.67
N LYS A 131 14.47 -2.02 9.76
CA LYS A 131 13.56 -2.08 10.91
C LYS A 131 12.90 -3.46 11.08
N ARG A 132 12.46 -4.09 9.99
CA ARG A 132 11.78 -5.39 9.99
C ARG A 132 12.72 -6.50 10.47
N HIS A 133 13.97 -6.47 10.02
CA HIS A 133 14.97 -7.50 10.33
C HIS A 133 15.91 -7.12 11.48
N ARG A 134 15.61 -6.02 12.20
CA ARG A 134 16.40 -5.54 13.34
C ARG A 134 17.88 -5.33 13.01
N LEU A 135 18.17 -4.97 11.77
CA LEU A 135 19.51 -4.59 11.34
C LEU A 135 19.75 -3.17 11.86
N SER A 136 20.52 -3.05 12.95
CA SER A 136 20.96 -1.76 13.48
C SER A 136 21.62 -0.93 12.37
N LEU A 137 21.40 0.39 12.37
CA LEU A 137 22.11 1.31 11.48
C LEU A 137 23.59 1.36 11.85
#